data_AF-A0A7C3R1P4-F1
#
_entry.id   AF-A0A7C3R1P4-F1
#
_cell.length_a   1.000
_cell.length_b   1.000
_cell.length_c   1.000
_cell.angle_alpha   90.00
_cell.angle_beta   90.00
_cell.angle_gamma   90.00
#
_symmetry.space_group_name_H-M   'P 1'
#
loop_
_entity.id
_entity.type
_entity.pdbx_description
1 polymer ?
#
loop_
_entity_poly.entity_id
_entity_poly.type
_entity_poly.pdbx_seq_one_letter_code
_entity_poly.pdbx_strand_id
1 'polypeptide(L)'
;MDKRTNRVQPIRLSPDFFPLDIHKSMFINDLMISIPAYYVKSWSLNILSQHGSDNCKWEVDIKYTSPKELGQKTYTFKAKLTLANSKKRNQESNYRLKWSNEFAVQLAKDYPKSFVRSLEFHIGDEYYKNLQYTEFDIGGFKEQLQVKIKWENNKPTVVMKEFFRVRDEVQGFPNVFKELSSYLIADYLLSSEDELLRRIQVSDWKNRGEINKEINENNIYILLNRQTKEVYFGETKKSLSKRYPDKQEHHSFEDWNEYAVIQLPPETSDHTRLLIERVLIATSSKIFPNTLYKGEPVLNDKNGLTLKNKKK
;
A
#
# COMPACT_ATOMS: atom_id res chain seq x y z
N MET A 1 25.92 25.78 28.05
CA MET A 1 24.74 24.88 28.02
C MET A 1 23.70 25.50 27.12
N ASP A 2 23.29 24.78 26.07
CA ASP A 2 22.29 25.21 25.09
C ASP A 2 20.89 25.25 25.74
N LYS A 3 20.27 26.43 25.84
CA LYS A 3 19.00 26.70 26.56
C LYS A 3 17.74 26.48 25.71
N ARG A 4 17.77 25.54 24.76
CA ARG A 4 16.61 25.26 23.88
C ARG A 4 15.72 24.18 24.50
N THR A 5 14.49 24.54 24.88
CA THR A 5 13.57 23.74 25.72
C THR A 5 12.79 22.63 24.99
N ASN A 6 12.83 22.58 23.65
CA ASN A 6 12.09 21.58 22.84
C ASN A 6 12.99 20.64 22.01
N ARG A 7 14.27 20.49 22.39
CA ARG A 7 15.12 19.43 21.81
C ARG A 7 14.79 18.09 22.49
N VAL A 8 13.91 17.30 21.87
CA VAL A 8 13.89 15.85 22.10
C VAL A 8 15.28 15.34 21.71
N GLN A 9 16.04 14.85 22.69
CA GLN A 9 17.34 14.25 22.41
C GLN A 9 17.14 13.04 21.48
N PRO A 10 18.00 12.85 20.47
CA PRO A 10 18.01 11.61 19.70
C PRO A 10 18.13 10.43 20.67
N ILE A 11 17.30 9.40 20.45
CA ILE A 11 17.32 8.21 21.29
C ILE A 11 18.72 7.60 21.18
N ARG A 12 19.39 7.40 22.32
CA ARG A 12 20.71 6.78 22.31
C ARG A 12 20.58 5.32 21.92
N LEU A 13 21.51 4.85 21.08
CA LEU A 13 21.64 3.43 20.80
C LEU A 13 21.91 2.71 22.11
N SER A 14 21.06 1.74 22.44
CA SER A 14 21.21 0.97 23.68
C SER A 14 22.36 -0.03 23.57
N PRO A 15 23.02 -0.39 24.69
CA PRO A 15 24.08 -1.39 24.68
C PRO A 15 23.64 -2.72 24.06
N ASP A 16 24.51 -3.28 23.21
CA ASP A 16 24.32 -4.51 22.44
C ASP A 16 23.18 -4.50 21.42
N PHE A 17 22.63 -3.32 21.11
CA PHE A 17 21.77 -3.14 19.95
C PHE A 17 22.60 -2.67 18.76
N PHE A 18 22.21 -3.09 17.55
CA PHE A 18 22.69 -2.49 16.31
C PHE A 18 21.61 -1.59 15.70
N PRO A 19 21.98 -0.49 15.03
CA PRO A 19 21.03 0.34 14.30
C PRO A 19 20.61 -0.38 13.01
N LEU A 20 19.31 -0.35 12.73
CA LEU A 20 18.70 -0.92 11.54
C LEU A 20 17.90 0.17 10.83
N ASP A 21 18.24 0.44 9.59
CA ASP A 21 17.45 1.32 8.75
C ASP A 21 16.15 0.64 8.36
N ILE A 22 15.04 1.34 8.47
CA ILE A 22 13.77 0.85 7.94
C ILE A 22 13.84 0.94 6.41
N HIS A 23 13.64 -0.17 5.71
CA HIS A 23 13.78 -0.28 4.25
C HIS A 23 12.78 -1.27 3.63
N LYS A 24 12.68 -1.30 2.30
CA LYS A 24 11.60 -1.98 1.56
C LYS A 24 11.37 -3.44 1.93
N SER A 25 12.42 -4.24 2.14
CA SER A 25 12.27 -5.67 2.47
C SER A 25 11.62 -5.93 3.83
N MET A 26 11.47 -4.90 4.68
CA MET A 26 10.75 -5.00 5.95
C MET A 26 9.23 -4.97 5.76
N PHE A 27 8.78 -4.50 4.60
CA PHE A 27 7.37 -4.34 4.25
C PHE A 27 6.96 -5.18 3.02
N ILE A 28 7.80 -5.21 1.98
CA ILE A 28 7.42 -5.70 0.65
C ILE A 28 8.21 -6.98 0.32
N ASN A 29 7.50 -8.01 -0.16
CA ASN A 29 7.98 -9.31 -0.67
C ASN A 29 8.70 -10.22 0.34
N ASP A 30 9.80 -9.73 0.94
CA ASP A 30 10.71 -10.59 1.69
C ASP A 30 10.32 -10.73 3.18
N LEU A 31 9.76 -9.66 3.75
CA LEU A 31 9.41 -9.51 5.17
C LEU A 31 10.57 -9.90 6.08
N MET A 32 11.76 -9.42 5.74
CA MET A 32 12.99 -9.87 6.38
C MET A 32 14.08 -8.82 6.42
N ILE A 33 15.04 -9.06 7.32
CA ILE A 33 16.34 -8.37 7.38
C ILE A 33 17.47 -9.38 7.39
N SER A 34 18.65 -8.93 6.93
CA SER A 34 19.91 -9.64 7.16
C SER A 34 20.59 -9.07 8.40
N ILE A 35 21.10 -9.94 9.26
CA ILE A 35 21.82 -9.51 10.46
C ILE A 35 23.26 -9.15 10.07
N PRO A 36 23.77 -7.95 10.42
CA PRO A 36 25.11 -7.55 10.03
C PRO A 36 26.19 -8.50 10.54
N ALA A 37 27.15 -8.84 9.69
CA ALA A 37 28.24 -9.76 10.02
C ALA A 37 29.04 -9.30 11.25
N TYR A 38 29.28 -8.00 11.39
CA TYR A 38 29.98 -7.46 12.58
C TYR A 38 29.19 -7.72 13.87
N TYR A 39 27.86 -7.70 13.81
CA TYR A 39 27.00 -7.97 14.96
C TYR A 39 27.01 -9.46 15.30
N VAL A 40 26.95 -10.33 14.30
CA VAL A 40 27.04 -11.79 14.48
C VAL A 40 28.38 -12.18 15.12
N LYS A 41 29.49 -11.54 14.72
CA LYS A 41 30.83 -11.75 15.31
C LYS A 41 30.91 -11.37 16.78
N SER A 42 29.96 -10.57 17.29
CA SER A 42 29.87 -10.26 18.72
C SER A 42 29.25 -11.38 19.55
N TRP A 43 28.59 -12.37 18.93
CA TRP A 43 28.07 -13.53 19.63
C TRP A 43 29.20 -14.47 20.06
N SER A 44 29.00 -15.20 21.16
CA SER A 44 30.06 -16.07 21.69
C SER A 44 30.39 -17.21 20.72
N LEU A 45 31.66 -17.59 20.66
CA LEU A 45 32.13 -18.70 19.81
C LEU A 45 31.39 -20.01 20.12
N ASN A 46 31.06 -20.24 21.39
CA ASN A 46 30.30 -21.41 21.83
C ASN A 46 28.90 -21.50 21.22
N ILE A 47 28.25 -20.35 20.98
CA ILE A 47 26.96 -20.29 20.29
C ILE A 47 27.17 -20.58 18.81
N LEU A 48 28.09 -19.84 18.18
CA LEU A 48 28.32 -19.92 16.74
C LEU A 48 28.79 -21.31 16.29
N SER A 49 29.58 -22.02 17.10
CA SER A 49 30.05 -23.38 16.80
C SER A 49 28.93 -24.43 16.84
N GLN A 50 27.80 -24.14 17.48
CA GLN A 50 26.64 -25.04 17.53
C GLN A 50 25.71 -24.85 16.34
N HIS A 51 25.93 -23.83 15.51
CA HIS A 51 25.09 -23.53 14.36
C HIS A 51 25.63 -24.23 13.12
N GLY A 52 24.75 -24.88 12.37
CA GLY A 52 25.13 -25.72 11.22
C GLY A 52 23.91 -26.15 10.43
N SER A 53 24.06 -27.07 9.47
CA SER A 53 22.93 -27.59 8.67
C SER A 53 21.76 -28.06 9.54
N ASP A 54 22.08 -28.69 10.67
CA ASP A 54 21.11 -29.35 11.54
C ASP A 54 20.54 -28.39 12.60
N ASN A 55 21.19 -27.24 12.81
CA ASN A 55 20.79 -26.18 13.72
C ASN A 55 20.95 -24.83 13.03
N CYS A 56 20.08 -24.56 12.06
CA CYS A 56 20.10 -23.34 11.23
C CYS A 56 18.78 -22.56 11.25
N LYS A 57 17.76 -23.00 11.99
CA LYS A 57 16.41 -22.41 11.97
C LYS A 57 15.84 -22.36 13.38
N TRP A 58 15.41 -21.19 13.80
CA TRP A 58 14.82 -20.96 15.11
C TRP A 58 13.54 -20.15 14.97
N GLU A 59 12.45 -20.66 15.54
CA GLU A 59 11.24 -19.88 15.76
C GLU A 59 11.50 -18.93 16.94
N VAL A 60 11.22 -17.64 16.75
CA VAL A 60 11.50 -16.59 17.72
C VAL A 60 10.33 -15.63 17.84
N ASP A 61 10.26 -14.98 19.00
CA ASP A 61 9.34 -13.87 19.22
C ASP A 61 10.10 -12.54 19.13
N ILE A 62 9.61 -11.64 18.27
CA ILE A 62 10.05 -10.25 18.22
C ILE A 62 9.27 -9.48 19.28
N LYS A 63 9.96 -9.06 20.34
CA LYS A 63 9.43 -8.09 21.31
C LYS A 63 9.66 -6.69 20.76
N TYR A 64 8.60 -6.08 20.25
CA TYR A 64 8.64 -4.77 19.62
C TYR A 64 8.05 -3.68 20.53
N THR A 65 8.77 -2.58 20.72
CA THR A 65 8.26 -1.39 21.43
C THR A 65 8.04 -0.25 20.44
N SER A 66 6.80 0.27 20.38
CA SER A 66 6.42 1.34 19.47
C SER A 66 7.12 2.67 19.79
N PRO A 67 7.14 3.62 18.83
CA PRO A 67 7.74 4.94 19.02
C PRO A 67 7.28 5.65 20.29
N LYS A 68 8.16 6.50 20.83
CA LYS A 68 7.92 7.30 22.03
C LYS A 68 6.64 8.14 21.93
N GLU A 69 6.43 8.76 20.77
CA GLU A 69 5.27 9.61 20.49
C GLU A 69 3.95 8.83 20.43
N LEU A 70 4.01 7.52 20.21
CA LEU A 70 2.84 6.63 20.16
C LEU A 70 2.60 5.89 21.49
N GLY A 71 3.27 6.32 22.56
CA GLY A 71 3.07 5.80 23.92
C GLY A 71 3.84 4.53 24.28
N GLN A 72 4.86 4.14 23.49
CA GLN A 72 5.77 3.03 23.80
C GLN A 72 5.10 1.70 24.17
N LYS A 73 4.04 1.36 23.43
CA LYS A 73 3.33 0.10 23.62
C LYS A 73 4.23 -1.06 23.18
N THR A 74 4.17 -2.17 23.92
CA THR A 74 4.95 -3.36 23.61
C THR A 74 4.05 -4.42 22.98
N TYR A 75 4.54 -5.01 21.90
CA TYR A 75 3.89 -6.04 21.11
C TYR A 75 4.82 -7.24 20.94
N THR A 76 4.24 -8.39 20.66
CA THR A 76 4.99 -9.62 20.40
C THR A 76 4.55 -10.21 19.07
N PHE A 77 5.50 -10.48 18.18
CA PHE A 77 5.23 -11.04 16.85
C PHE A 77 6.06 -12.30 16.62
N LYS A 78 5.47 -13.27 15.91
CA LYS A 78 6.16 -14.50 15.50
C LYS A 78 7.12 -14.21 14.35
N ALA A 79 8.33 -14.76 14.43
CA ALA A 79 9.35 -14.65 13.41
C ALA A 79 10.24 -15.88 13.38
N LYS A 80 11.07 -15.97 12.35
CA LYS A 80 12.01 -17.05 12.13
C LYS A 80 13.40 -16.48 11.90
N LEU A 81 14.35 -16.86 12.75
CA LEU A 81 15.77 -16.64 12.52
C LEU A 81 16.31 -17.83 11.73
N THR A 82 16.99 -17.57 10.61
CA THR A 82 17.56 -18.61 9.76
C THR A 82 19.02 -18.30 9.44
N LEU A 83 19.89 -19.29 9.53
CA LEU A 83 21.24 -19.27 8.99
C LEU A 83 21.23 -19.79 7.55
N ALA A 84 21.58 -18.92 6.60
CA ALA A 84 21.83 -19.32 5.22
C ALA A 84 23.31 -19.69 5.06
N ASN A 85 23.60 -20.99 4.97
CA ASN A 85 24.94 -21.50 4.68
C ASN A 85 25.36 -21.08 3.27
N SER A 86 26.54 -20.50 3.15
CA SER A 86 27.08 -20.13 1.85
C SER A 86 27.50 -21.39 1.07
N LYS A 87 27.20 -21.44 -0.23
CA LYS A 87 27.55 -22.59 -1.09
C LYS A 87 29.02 -22.55 -1.57
N LYS A 88 29.78 -21.50 -1.26
CA LYS A 88 31.16 -21.27 -1.73
C LYS A 88 32.10 -20.99 -0.55
N ARG A 89 33.32 -21.55 -0.59
CA ARG A 89 34.35 -21.49 0.48
C ARG A 89 34.72 -20.08 0.98
N ASN A 90 34.43 -19.01 0.24
CA ASN A 90 34.84 -17.63 0.57
C ASN A 90 33.67 -16.70 0.94
N GLN A 91 32.46 -17.22 1.18
CA GLN A 91 31.32 -16.40 1.60
C GLN A 91 30.99 -16.68 3.08
N GLU A 92 30.90 -15.62 3.90
CA GLU A 92 30.42 -15.75 5.29
C GLU A 92 28.95 -16.19 5.29
N SER A 93 28.58 -17.09 6.21
CA SER A 93 27.17 -17.51 6.37
C SER A 93 26.34 -16.36 6.93
N ASN A 94 25.13 -16.19 6.42
CA ASN A 94 24.31 -15.01 6.71
C ASN A 94 23.09 -15.37 7.54
N TYR A 95 22.91 -14.70 8.67
CA TYR A 95 21.70 -14.81 9.48
C TYR A 95 20.63 -13.87 8.91
N ARG A 96 19.41 -14.38 8.81
CA ARG A 96 18.25 -13.63 8.35
C ARG A 96 17.12 -13.79 9.33
N LEU A 97 16.48 -12.68 9.68
CA LEU A 97 15.29 -12.66 10.51
C LEU A 97 14.10 -12.33 9.62
N LYS A 98 13.15 -13.26 9.51
CA LYS A 98 11.94 -13.14 8.69
C LYS A 98 10.70 -13.16 9.58
N TRP A 99 9.67 -12.37 9.25
CA TRP A 99 8.41 -12.26 10.00
C TRP A 99 7.18 -12.39 9.11
N SER A 100 6.01 -12.45 9.73
CA SER A 100 4.71 -12.41 9.06
C SER A 100 4.23 -10.98 8.80
N ASN A 101 3.19 -10.84 7.98
CA ASN A 101 2.56 -9.55 7.68
C ASN A 101 2.13 -8.79 8.93
N GLU A 102 1.79 -9.47 10.04
CA GLU A 102 1.37 -8.82 11.28
C GLU A 102 2.41 -7.80 11.78
N PHE A 103 3.70 -8.15 11.76
CA PHE A 103 4.75 -7.24 12.18
C PHE A 103 4.97 -6.12 11.17
N ALA A 104 4.94 -6.44 9.86
CA ALA A 104 5.06 -5.43 8.80
C ALA A 104 3.93 -4.40 8.86
N VAL A 105 2.70 -4.84 9.12
CA VAL A 105 1.51 -3.99 9.32
C VAL A 105 1.70 -3.08 10.53
N GLN A 106 2.20 -3.61 11.65
CA GLN A 106 2.47 -2.77 12.82
C GLN A 106 3.57 -1.74 12.54
N LEU A 107 4.64 -2.14 11.86
CA LEU A 107 5.70 -1.22 11.45
C LEU A 107 5.18 -0.14 10.50
N ALA A 108 4.30 -0.48 9.56
CA ALA A 108 3.74 0.48 8.61
C ALA A 108 2.82 1.49 9.30
N LYS A 109 2.09 1.08 10.35
CA LYS A 109 1.29 1.99 11.18
C LYS A 109 2.15 2.96 11.97
N ASP A 110 3.27 2.49 12.50
CA ASP A 110 4.17 3.30 13.35
C ASP A 110 5.11 4.20 12.53
N TYR A 111 5.49 3.75 11.33
CA TYR A 111 6.41 4.41 10.40
C TYR A 111 5.78 4.53 8.99
N PRO A 112 4.65 5.24 8.83
CA PRO A 112 3.91 5.33 7.56
C PRO A 112 4.74 5.98 6.45
N LYS A 113 5.69 6.85 6.80
CA LYS A 113 6.59 7.49 5.84
C LYS A 113 7.59 6.54 5.24
N SER A 114 8.29 5.78 6.08
CA SER A 114 9.17 4.72 5.58
C SER A 114 8.39 3.72 4.73
N PHE A 115 7.16 3.36 5.12
CA PHE A 115 6.33 2.48 4.31
C PHE A 115 6.00 3.08 2.93
N VAL A 116 5.52 4.33 2.86
CA VAL A 116 5.23 4.99 1.57
C VAL A 116 6.49 5.18 0.72
N ARG A 117 7.63 5.53 1.32
CA ARG A 117 8.91 5.61 0.59
C ARG A 117 9.32 4.26 0.02
N SER A 118 9.18 3.19 0.80
CA SER A 118 9.45 1.83 0.33
C SER A 118 8.52 1.43 -0.82
N LEU A 119 7.24 1.83 -0.77
CA LEU A 119 6.29 1.60 -1.87
C LEU A 119 6.64 2.41 -3.11
N GLU A 120 6.95 3.70 -2.97
CA GLU A 120 7.38 4.57 -4.07
C GLU A 120 8.58 3.98 -4.79
N PHE A 121 9.60 3.56 -4.04
CA PHE A 121 10.77 2.92 -4.61
C PHE A 121 10.45 1.57 -5.28
N HIS A 122 9.50 0.81 -4.74
CA HIS A 122 9.07 -0.46 -5.32
C HIS A 122 8.27 -0.28 -6.62
N ILE A 123 7.37 0.69 -6.67
CA ILE A 123 6.55 1.02 -7.84
C ILE A 123 7.43 1.63 -8.94
N GLY A 124 8.32 2.55 -8.58
CA GLY A 124 9.24 3.22 -9.49
C GLY A 124 10.58 2.49 -9.69
N ASP A 125 10.68 1.20 -9.37
CA ASP A 125 11.97 0.48 -9.28
C ASP A 125 12.81 0.62 -10.57
N GLU A 126 12.21 0.50 -11.76
CA GLU A 126 12.93 0.72 -13.03
C GLU A 126 13.34 2.20 -13.24
N TYR A 127 12.45 3.13 -12.93
CA TYR A 127 12.71 4.57 -13.04
C TYR A 127 13.89 5.00 -12.16
N TYR A 128 13.87 4.62 -10.88
CA TYR A 128 14.91 4.98 -9.91
C TYR A 128 16.23 4.25 -10.18
N LYS A 129 16.20 3.01 -10.65
CA LYS A 129 17.40 2.29 -11.10
C LYS A 129 18.08 3.01 -12.27
N ASN A 130 17.32 3.52 -13.23
CA ASN A 130 17.87 4.27 -14.37
C ASN A 130 18.52 5.59 -13.93
N LEU A 131 18.02 6.20 -12.85
CA LEU A 131 18.61 7.40 -12.24
C LEU A 131 19.75 7.09 -11.26
N GLN A 132 20.07 5.82 -11.03
CA GLN A 132 21.04 5.36 -10.02
C GLN A 132 20.68 5.78 -8.59
N TYR A 133 19.39 5.96 -8.30
CA TYR A 133 18.90 6.32 -6.98
C TYR A 133 18.67 5.07 -6.12
N THR A 134 19.00 5.18 -4.84
CA THR A 134 18.66 4.22 -3.81
C THR A 134 17.32 4.57 -3.16
N GLU A 135 16.74 3.65 -2.40
CA GLU A 135 15.51 3.92 -1.64
C GLU A 135 15.65 5.16 -0.74
N PHE A 136 16.84 5.41 -0.19
CA PHE A 136 17.07 6.51 0.74
C PHE A 136 17.22 7.88 0.07
N ASP A 137 17.46 7.89 -1.25
CA ASP A 137 17.45 9.13 -2.04
C ASP A 137 16.02 9.63 -2.27
N ILE A 138 15.02 8.75 -2.08
CA ILE A 138 13.60 9.08 -2.20
C ILE A 138 13.09 9.67 -0.89
N GLY A 139 12.51 10.86 -0.98
CA GLY A 139 11.93 11.57 0.17
C GLY A 139 12.95 12.22 1.12
N GLY A 140 14.25 11.92 1.01
CA GLY A 140 15.31 12.61 1.73
C GLY A 140 15.30 12.41 3.25
N PHE A 141 14.71 11.31 3.74
CA PHE A 141 14.66 10.98 5.17
C PHE A 141 14.95 9.51 5.43
N LYS A 142 15.37 9.21 6.66
CA LYS A 142 15.75 7.87 7.10
C LYS A 142 15.24 7.62 8.51
N GLU A 143 14.34 6.66 8.68
CA GLU A 143 13.87 6.20 10.00
C GLU A 143 14.59 4.90 10.35
N GLN A 144 14.84 4.70 11.65
CA GLN A 144 15.67 3.61 12.13
C GLN A 144 15.09 2.95 13.37
N LEU A 145 15.25 1.64 13.43
CA LEU A 145 15.08 0.82 14.62
C LEU A 145 16.45 0.54 15.23
N GLN A 146 16.44 0.12 16.48
CA GLN A 146 17.57 -0.58 17.09
C GLN A 146 17.13 -2.00 17.40
N VAL A 147 17.98 -2.98 17.03
CA VAL A 147 17.68 -4.40 17.14
C VAL A 147 18.70 -5.09 18.03
N LYS A 148 18.22 -5.97 18.92
CA LYS A 148 19.05 -6.83 19.76
C LYS A 148 18.60 -8.28 19.63
N ILE A 149 19.56 -9.17 19.46
CA ILE A 149 19.36 -10.62 19.48
C ILE A 149 20.17 -11.17 20.65
N LYS A 150 19.48 -11.71 21.66
CA LYS A 150 20.10 -12.39 22.78
C LYS A 150 19.98 -13.89 22.59
N TRP A 151 21.00 -14.62 23.02
CA TRP A 151 21.01 -16.08 23.00
C TRP A 151 21.06 -16.59 24.44
N GLU A 152 20.08 -17.40 24.81
CA GLU A 152 20.02 -18.08 26.10
C GLU A 152 19.81 -19.57 25.84
N ASN A 153 20.76 -20.42 26.24
CA ASN A 153 20.71 -21.87 26.00
C ASN A 153 20.42 -22.23 24.52
N ASN A 154 21.12 -21.58 23.58
CA ASN A 154 20.93 -21.75 22.13
C ASN A 154 19.52 -21.38 21.62
N LYS A 155 18.76 -20.60 22.38
CA LYS A 155 17.45 -20.05 21.99
C LYS A 155 17.57 -18.53 21.79
N PRO A 156 17.31 -18.01 20.58
CA PRO A 156 17.37 -16.60 20.31
C PRO A 156 16.11 -15.88 20.81
N THR A 157 16.29 -14.69 21.40
CA THR A 157 15.23 -13.74 21.72
C THR A 157 15.51 -12.42 21.02
N VAL A 158 14.52 -11.86 20.32
CA VAL A 158 14.68 -10.64 19.54
C VAL A 158 13.95 -9.48 20.21
N VAL A 159 14.63 -8.35 20.35
CA VAL A 159 14.06 -7.09 20.83
C VAL A 159 14.27 -6.02 19.78
N MET A 160 13.19 -5.33 19.40
CA MET A 160 13.21 -4.21 18.47
C MET A 160 12.53 -3.00 19.11
N LYS A 161 13.11 -1.83 18.94
CA LYS A 161 12.50 -0.56 19.39
C LYS A 161 12.98 0.60 18.54
N GLU A 162 12.30 1.72 18.67
CA GLU A 162 12.66 2.97 18.02
C GLU A 162 14.14 3.36 18.28
N PHE A 163 14.84 3.76 17.22
CA PHE A 163 16.12 4.46 17.33
C PHE A 163 16.01 5.88 16.80
N PHE A 164 15.33 6.07 15.67
CA PHE A 164 15.08 7.38 15.10
C PHE A 164 13.80 7.39 14.28
N ARG A 165 12.98 8.42 14.49
CA ARG A 165 11.74 8.69 13.75
C ARG A 165 11.70 10.16 13.36
N VAL A 166 11.18 10.47 12.19
CA VAL A 166 11.00 11.86 11.76
C VAL A 166 9.81 12.44 12.50
N ARG A 167 9.94 13.63 13.11
CA ARG A 167 8.83 14.24 13.89
C ARG A 167 7.67 14.65 13.01
N ASP A 168 6.45 14.39 13.44
CA ASP A 168 5.22 14.74 12.72
C ASP A 168 5.15 16.24 12.33
N GLU A 169 5.78 17.15 13.09
CA GLU A 169 5.77 18.60 12.75
C GLU A 169 6.67 18.98 11.58
N VAL A 170 7.75 18.24 11.33
CA VAL A 170 8.64 18.44 10.18
C VAL A 170 8.29 17.51 9.03
N GLN A 171 7.28 16.67 9.24
CA GLN A 171 6.73 15.85 8.18
C GLN A 171 5.89 16.75 7.27
N GLY A 172 6.22 16.81 5.97
CA GLY A 172 5.22 17.22 4.98
C GLY A 172 4.02 16.26 5.07
N PHE A 173 2.81 16.80 5.18
CA PHE A 173 1.52 16.08 5.14
C PHE A 173 1.35 14.86 6.08
N PRO A 174 1.61 14.97 7.40
CA PRO A 174 1.60 13.83 8.34
C PRO A 174 0.24 13.12 8.39
N ASN A 175 -0.86 13.88 8.36
CA ASN A 175 -2.22 13.35 8.36
C ASN A 175 -2.53 12.56 7.08
N VAL A 176 -2.04 13.02 5.93
CA VAL A 176 -2.23 12.32 4.65
C VAL A 176 -1.49 10.99 4.67
N PHE A 177 -0.24 10.97 5.15
CA PHE A 177 0.50 9.72 5.31
C PHE A 177 -0.23 8.75 6.25
N LYS A 178 -0.79 9.23 7.35
CA LYS A 178 -1.54 8.40 8.30
C LYS A 178 -2.80 7.81 7.66
N GLU A 179 -3.63 8.63 7.01
CA GLU A 179 -4.86 8.17 6.37
C GLU A 179 -4.57 7.24 5.17
N LEU A 180 -3.71 7.66 4.24
CA LEU A 180 -3.37 6.87 3.06
C LEU A 180 -2.61 5.58 3.42
N SER A 181 -1.78 5.58 4.46
CA SER A 181 -1.09 4.36 4.90
C SER A 181 -2.08 3.25 5.23
N SER A 182 -3.25 3.54 5.78
CA SER A 182 -4.25 2.51 6.10
C SER A 182 -4.77 1.82 4.84
N TYR A 183 -5.03 2.58 3.77
CA TYR A 183 -5.41 2.05 2.45
C TYR A 183 -4.26 1.27 1.81
N LEU A 184 -3.03 1.80 1.85
CA LEU A 184 -1.86 1.15 1.28
C LEU A 184 -1.45 -0.12 2.05
N ILE A 185 -1.64 -0.16 3.37
CA ILE A 185 -1.44 -1.34 4.20
C ILE A 185 -2.43 -2.42 3.78
N ALA A 186 -3.70 -2.07 3.61
CA ALA A 186 -4.70 -3.00 3.10
C ALA A 186 -4.31 -3.53 1.71
N ASP A 187 -3.85 -2.63 0.83
CA ASP A 187 -3.57 -2.93 -0.57
C ASP A 187 -2.23 -3.62 -0.86
N TYR A 188 -1.23 -3.55 0.04
CA TYR A 188 0.09 -4.18 -0.17
C TYR A 188 0.52 -5.18 0.89
N LEU A 189 0.02 -5.10 2.13
CA LEU A 189 0.44 -5.96 3.23
C LEU A 189 -0.61 -6.97 3.65
N LEU A 190 -1.89 -6.65 3.43
CA LEU A 190 -3.01 -7.52 3.74
C LEU A 190 -3.60 -8.19 2.49
N SER A 191 -3.28 -7.65 1.32
CA SER A 191 -3.66 -8.19 0.02
C SER A 191 -2.90 -9.47 -0.31
N SER A 192 -3.62 -10.46 -0.86
CA SER A 192 -2.97 -11.58 -1.55
C SER A 192 -2.46 -11.10 -2.92
N GLU A 193 -1.51 -11.82 -3.54
CA GLU A 193 -1.03 -11.51 -4.90
C GLU A 193 -2.16 -11.34 -5.94
N ASP A 194 -3.34 -11.90 -5.68
CA ASP A 194 -4.55 -11.76 -6.48
C ASP A 194 -5.25 -10.38 -6.38
N GLU A 195 -4.89 -9.51 -5.43
CA GLU A 195 -5.57 -8.23 -5.18
C GLU A 195 -4.88 -6.99 -5.76
N LEU A 196 -3.57 -7.01 -6.03
CA LEU A 196 -2.83 -5.87 -6.61
C LEU A 196 -3.20 -5.57 -8.07
N LEU A 197 -3.65 -6.57 -8.83
CA LEU A 197 -4.22 -6.37 -10.17
C LEU A 197 -5.58 -5.63 -10.11
N ARG A 198 -6.21 -5.51 -8.94
CA ARG A 198 -7.62 -5.10 -8.79
C ARG A 198 -7.88 -3.59 -8.65
N ARG A 199 -6.90 -2.72 -8.87
CA ARG A 199 -7.09 -1.26 -8.65
C ARG A 199 -8.03 -0.64 -9.68
N ILE A 200 -9.04 0.05 -9.17
CA ILE A 200 -10.01 0.83 -9.94
C ILE A 200 -9.43 2.23 -10.18
N GLN A 201 -9.27 2.65 -11.44
CA GLN A 201 -8.88 4.02 -11.78
C GLN A 201 -10.11 4.82 -12.21
N VAL A 202 -10.35 5.96 -11.57
CA VAL A 202 -11.48 6.84 -11.89
C VAL A 202 -10.94 8.10 -12.57
N SER A 203 -11.45 8.43 -13.75
CA SER A 203 -11.12 9.68 -14.44
C SER A 203 -11.92 10.85 -13.86
N ASP A 204 -11.37 12.05 -14.01
CA ASP A 204 -12.17 13.28 -13.87
C ASP A 204 -13.31 13.32 -14.91
N TRP A 205 -14.25 14.23 -14.69
CA TRP A 205 -15.27 14.59 -15.68
C TRP A 205 -14.60 15.27 -16.87
N LYS A 206 -14.86 14.73 -18.06
CA LYS A 206 -14.36 15.23 -19.35
C LYS A 206 -15.52 15.70 -20.21
N ASN A 207 -15.26 16.68 -21.07
CA ASN A 207 -16.24 17.10 -22.07
C ASN A 207 -16.45 16.01 -23.11
N ARG A 208 -17.68 15.86 -23.61
CA ARG A 208 -17.99 14.90 -24.68
C ARG A 208 -17.08 15.01 -25.91
N GLY A 209 -16.67 16.22 -26.29
CA GLY A 209 -15.78 16.44 -27.43
C GLY A 209 -14.41 15.77 -27.32
N GLU A 210 -14.06 15.25 -26.13
CA GLU A 210 -12.79 14.55 -25.88
C GLU A 210 -12.93 13.02 -25.92
N ILE A 211 -14.12 12.48 -26.16
CA ILE A 211 -14.38 11.03 -26.11
C ILE A 211 -13.50 10.24 -27.08
N ASN A 212 -13.14 10.82 -28.21
CA ASN A 212 -12.26 10.21 -29.21
C ASN A 212 -10.82 10.03 -28.72
N LYS A 213 -10.41 10.75 -27.66
CA LYS A 213 -9.14 10.58 -26.97
C LYS A 213 -9.19 9.51 -25.88
N GLU A 214 -10.37 8.97 -25.57
CA GLU A 214 -10.52 7.94 -24.54
C GLU A 214 -10.06 6.58 -25.06
N ILE A 215 -8.90 6.12 -24.59
CA ILE A 215 -8.26 4.88 -25.01
C ILE A 215 -8.38 3.76 -23.98
N ASN A 216 -8.80 4.06 -22.74
CA ASN A 216 -8.90 3.05 -21.70
C ASN A 216 -9.94 2.01 -22.09
N GLU A 217 -9.65 0.73 -21.87
CA GLU A 217 -10.54 -0.39 -22.14
C GLU A 217 -10.98 -1.03 -20.82
N ASN A 218 -12.01 -1.87 -20.88
CA ASN A 218 -12.59 -2.54 -19.72
C ASN A 218 -13.13 -1.56 -18.65
N ASN A 219 -14.08 -0.71 -19.03
CA ASN A 219 -14.54 0.39 -18.19
C ASN A 219 -15.99 0.23 -17.76
N ILE A 220 -16.31 0.78 -16.60
CA ILE A 220 -17.60 1.40 -16.36
C ILE A 220 -17.50 2.87 -16.80
N TYR A 221 -18.49 3.38 -17.51
CA TYR A 221 -18.56 4.80 -17.84
C TYR A 221 -19.79 5.44 -17.21
N ILE A 222 -19.67 6.72 -16.92
CA ILE A 222 -20.71 7.57 -16.38
C ILE A 222 -20.93 8.71 -17.37
N LEU A 223 -22.18 8.98 -17.71
CA LEU A 223 -22.57 10.11 -18.55
C LEU A 223 -23.37 11.08 -17.71
N LEU A 224 -23.13 12.37 -17.96
CA LEU A 224 -23.77 13.44 -17.22
C LEU A 224 -24.23 14.53 -18.19
N ASN A 225 -25.46 14.99 -17.97
CA ASN A 225 -25.94 16.26 -18.47
C ASN A 225 -26.30 17.12 -17.26
N ARG A 226 -25.47 18.13 -16.99
CA ARG A 226 -25.67 19.02 -15.83
C ARG A 226 -26.90 19.91 -15.99
N GLN A 227 -27.24 20.29 -17.23
CA GLN A 227 -28.34 21.18 -17.55
C GLN A 227 -29.69 20.49 -17.32
N THR A 228 -29.86 19.28 -17.83
CA THR A 228 -31.07 18.47 -17.61
C THR A 228 -31.05 17.73 -16.28
N LYS A 229 -29.93 17.78 -15.54
CA LYS A 229 -29.68 17.04 -14.30
C LYS A 229 -29.86 15.54 -14.50
N GLU A 230 -29.27 14.98 -15.55
CA GLU A 230 -29.43 13.56 -15.88
C GLU A 230 -28.11 12.81 -15.72
N VAL A 231 -28.19 11.56 -15.27
CA VAL A 231 -27.04 10.66 -15.13
C VAL A 231 -27.35 9.28 -15.72
N TYR A 232 -26.34 8.67 -16.34
CA TYR A 232 -26.41 7.32 -16.87
C TYR A 232 -25.13 6.55 -16.58
N PHE A 233 -25.26 5.28 -16.22
CA PHE A 233 -24.14 4.35 -16.01
C PHE A 233 -24.15 3.27 -17.09
N GLY A 234 -22.99 2.93 -17.62
CA GLY A 234 -22.88 1.81 -18.54
C GLY A 234 -21.52 1.11 -18.48
N GLU A 235 -21.40 -0.01 -19.20
CA GLU A 235 -20.15 -0.75 -19.30
C GLU A 235 -19.67 -0.93 -20.73
N THR A 236 -18.36 -1.09 -20.90
CA THR A 236 -17.77 -1.51 -22.17
C THR A 236 -16.47 -2.27 -21.96
N LYS A 237 -16.32 -3.39 -22.68
CA LYS A 237 -15.05 -4.10 -22.80
C LYS A 237 -14.02 -3.28 -23.57
N LYS A 238 -14.48 -2.62 -24.64
CA LYS A 238 -13.66 -1.77 -25.50
C LYS A 238 -13.56 -0.36 -24.91
N SER A 239 -12.73 0.49 -25.50
CA SER A 239 -12.71 1.90 -25.13
C SER A 239 -14.03 2.61 -25.39
N LEU A 240 -14.25 3.70 -24.65
CA LEU A 240 -15.46 4.50 -24.80
C LEU A 240 -15.53 5.14 -26.20
N SER A 241 -14.37 5.53 -26.77
CA SER A 241 -14.24 5.96 -28.17
C SER A 241 -14.70 4.92 -29.20
N LYS A 242 -14.41 3.63 -28.96
CA LYS A 242 -14.86 2.53 -29.82
C LYS A 242 -16.34 2.21 -29.62
N ARG A 243 -16.89 2.48 -28.43
CA ARG A 243 -18.33 2.31 -28.14
C ARG A 243 -19.17 3.42 -28.78
N TYR A 244 -18.65 4.65 -28.79
CA TYR A 244 -19.29 5.83 -29.35
C TYR A 244 -18.37 6.51 -30.38
N PRO A 245 -18.23 5.93 -31.57
CA PRO A 245 -17.35 6.49 -32.61
C PRO A 245 -17.94 7.78 -33.21
N ASP A 246 -17.10 8.80 -33.39
CA ASP A 246 -17.46 10.14 -33.93
C ASP A 246 -18.24 10.12 -35.26
N LYS A 247 -18.15 9.04 -36.03
CA LYS A 247 -18.72 8.91 -37.38
C LYS A 247 -20.06 8.18 -37.43
N GLN A 248 -20.63 7.78 -36.29
CA GLN A 248 -21.93 7.10 -36.25
C GLN A 248 -22.90 7.86 -35.34
N GLU A 249 -24.05 8.23 -35.89
CA GLU A 249 -25.17 8.72 -35.08
C GLU A 249 -25.63 7.61 -34.14
N HIS A 250 -25.67 7.92 -32.85
CA HIS A 250 -26.08 6.97 -31.82
C HIS A 250 -27.24 7.59 -31.04
N HIS A 251 -28.48 7.22 -31.43
CA HIS A 251 -29.74 7.81 -30.94
C HIS A 251 -29.94 7.80 -29.40
N SER A 252 -29.09 7.11 -28.64
CA SER A 252 -29.15 7.04 -27.17
C SER A 252 -28.08 7.86 -26.45
N PHE A 253 -27.26 8.63 -27.18
CA PHE A 253 -26.06 9.28 -26.64
C PHE A 253 -25.92 10.77 -26.98
N GLU A 254 -26.86 11.35 -27.72
CA GLU A 254 -26.73 12.73 -28.22
C GLU A 254 -26.93 13.82 -27.18
N ASP A 255 -27.62 13.52 -26.07
CA ASP A 255 -27.97 14.53 -25.07
C ASP A 255 -26.96 14.60 -23.90
N TRP A 256 -25.82 13.89 -23.96
CA TRP A 256 -24.82 13.91 -22.88
C TRP A 256 -23.71 14.92 -23.17
N ASN A 257 -23.33 15.68 -22.15
CA ASN A 257 -22.34 16.78 -22.29
C ASN A 257 -21.00 16.43 -21.65
N GLU A 258 -21.03 15.59 -20.61
CA GLU A 258 -19.85 15.17 -19.86
C GLU A 258 -19.82 13.66 -19.68
N TYR A 259 -18.61 13.11 -19.53
CA TYR A 259 -18.40 11.72 -19.19
C TYR A 259 -17.27 11.53 -18.18
N ALA A 260 -17.30 10.42 -17.46
CA ALA A 260 -16.17 9.91 -16.67
C ALA A 260 -16.04 8.40 -16.90
N VAL A 261 -14.84 7.87 -16.77
CA VAL A 261 -14.57 6.44 -16.88
C VAL A 261 -13.96 5.92 -15.58
N ILE A 262 -14.44 4.75 -15.18
CA ILE A 262 -13.90 3.93 -14.11
C ILE A 262 -13.27 2.72 -14.81
N GLN A 263 -11.95 2.76 -14.98
CA GLN A 263 -11.20 1.65 -15.57
C GLN A 263 -11.12 0.51 -14.57
N LEU A 264 -11.56 -0.66 -15.02
CA LEU A 264 -11.49 -1.90 -14.26
C LEU A 264 -10.20 -2.66 -14.59
N PRO A 265 -9.75 -3.53 -13.68
CA PRO A 265 -8.64 -4.44 -13.91
C PRO A 265 -8.77 -5.21 -15.23
N PRO A 266 -7.72 -5.35 -16.06
CA PRO A 266 -7.79 -6.00 -17.37
C PRO A 266 -8.41 -7.40 -17.36
N GLU A 267 -8.23 -8.16 -16.27
CA GLU A 267 -8.77 -9.50 -16.07
C GLU A 267 -10.26 -9.54 -15.67
N THR A 268 -10.90 -8.39 -15.47
CA THR A 268 -12.32 -8.33 -15.11
C THR A 268 -13.17 -8.93 -16.24
N SER A 269 -13.85 -10.04 -15.94
CA SER A 269 -14.70 -10.74 -16.91
C SER A 269 -15.88 -9.87 -17.38
N ASP A 270 -16.41 -10.17 -18.57
CA ASP A 270 -17.59 -9.48 -19.12
C ASP A 270 -18.81 -9.61 -18.19
N HIS A 271 -18.97 -10.76 -17.52
CA HIS A 271 -20.04 -10.98 -16.55
C HIS A 271 -19.85 -10.13 -15.29
N THR A 272 -18.63 -10.06 -14.76
CA THR A 272 -18.30 -9.26 -13.57
C THR A 272 -18.49 -7.78 -13.84
N ARG A 273 -18.05 -7.28 -15.00
CA ARG A 273 -18.23 -5.88 -15.40
C ARG A 273 -19.71 -5.51 -15.54
N LEU A 274 -20.52 -6.39 -16.14
CA LEU A 274 -21.97 -6.22 -16.21
C LEU A 274 -22.64 -6.24 -14.82
N LEU A 275 -22.16 -7.08 -13.91
CA LEU A 275 -22.65 -7.11 -12.53
C LEU A 275 -22.36 -5.78 -11.82
N ILE A 276 -21.15 -5.23 -11.98
CA ILE A 276 -20.77 -3.92 -11.42
C ILE A 276 -21.68 -2.80 -11.97
N GLU A 277 -21.94 -2.77 -13.30
CA GLU A 277 -22.93 -1.85 -13.91
C GLU A 277 -24.28 -1.93 -13.18
N ARG A 278 -24.81 -3.15 -13.02
CA ARG A 278 -26.12 -3.39 -12.38
C ARG A 278 -26.15 -2.97 -10.92
N VAL A 279 -25.07 -3.19 -10.17
CA VAL A 279 -24.94 -2.75 -8.77
C VAL A 279 -24.97 -1.23 -8.68
N LEU A 280 -24.24 -0.53 -9.56
CA LEU A 280 -24.24 0.93 -9.60
C LEU A 280 -25.61 1.49 -9.96
N ILE A 281 -26.31 0.90 -10.94
CA ILE A 281 -27.68 1.29 -11.32
C ILE A 281 -28.65 1.06 -10.16
N ALA A 282 -28.59 -0.11 -9.51
CA ALA A 282 -29.49 -0.45 -8.41
C ALA A 282 -29.25 0.42 -7.16
N THR A 283 -28.00 0.78 -6.88
CA THR A 283 -27.67 1.69 -5.77
C THR A 283 -28.12 3.11 -6.12
N SER A 284 -27.83 3.56 -7.34
CA SER A 284 -28.24 4.87 -7.83
C SER A 284 -29.75 5.05 -7.86
N SER A 285 -30.54 4.01 -8.13
CA SER A 285 -32.00 4.10 -8.11
C SER A 285 -32.61 4.27 -6.72
N LYS A 286 -31.84 4.03 -5.66
CA LYS A 286 -32.22 4.37 -4.28
C LYS A 286 -31.91 5.82 -3.94
N ILE A 287 -30.94 6.41 -4.64
CA ILE A 287 -30.45 7.76 -4.36
C ILE A 287 -31.15 8.79 -5.25
N PHE A 288 -31.32 8.48 -6.54
CA PHE A 288 -31.79 9.37 -7.58
C PHE A 288 -33.20 9.02 -8.08
N PRO A 289 -34.02 10.02 -8.45
CA PRO A 289 -35.23 9.81 -9.23
C PRO A 289 -34.99 8.94 -10.46
N ASN A 290 -35.89 7.97 -10.69
CA ASN A 290 -35.74 6.99 -11.76
C ASN A 290 -37.08 6.35 -12.12
N THR A 291 -37.12 5.69 -13.28
CA THR A 291 -38.29 4.93 -13.75
C THR A 291 -38.15 3.41 -13.56
N LEU A 292 -37.04 2.95 -12.97
CA LEU A 292 -36.68 1.54 -12.88
C LEU A 292 -37.36 0.83 -11.70
N TYR A 293 -37.43 1.52 -10.55
CA TYR A 293 -37.91 0.96 -9.30
C TYR A 293 -39.02 1.84 -8.71
N LYS A 294 -40.03 1.20 -8.13
CA LYS A 294 -41.20 1.88 -7.55
C LYS A 294 -40.96 2.48 -6.16
N GLY A 295 -39.71 2.55 -5.70
CA GLY A 295 -39.37 3.07 -4.37
C GLY A 295 -39.08 4.56 -4.41
N GLU A 296 -39.38 5.27 -3.31
CA GLU A 296 -39.04 6.69 -3.17
C GLU A 296 -37.51 6.83 -3.02
N PRO A 297 -36.84 7.60 -3.90
CA PRO A 297 -35.41 7.84 -3.80
C PRO A 297 -35.08 8.91 -2.75
N VAL A 298 -33.85 8.90 -2.25
CA VAL A 298 -33.36 9.87 -1.24
C VAL A 298 -33.40 11.31 -1.76
N LEU A 299 -33.05 11.52 -3.03
CA LEU A 299 -33.10 12.81 -3.69
C LEU A 299 -34.37 12.93 -4.54
N ASN A 300 -34.86 14.15 -4.70
CA ASN A 300 -36.04 14.47 -5.51
C ASN A 300 -35.67 15.25 -6.78
N ASP A 301 -36.63 15.40 -7.71
CA ASP A 301 -36.42 16.07 -9.01
C ASP A 301 -35.97 17.53 -8.90
N LYS A 302 -36.21 18.18 -7.75
CA LYS A 302 -35.81 19.58 -7.53
C LYS A 302 -34.32 19.69 -7.22
N ASN A 303 -33.76 18.74 -6.46
CA ASN A 303 -32.44 18.85 -5.85
C ASN A 303 -31.46 17.72 -6.23
N GLY A 304 -31.90 16.72 -7.01
CA GLY A 304 -31.09 15.57 -7.43
C GLY A 304 -30.88 15.47 -8.93
N LEU A 305 -30.01 14.54 -9.35
CA LEU A 305 -29.91 14.07 -10.72
C LEU A 305 -30.96 12.97 -10.96
N THR A 306 -31.50 12.86 -12.17
CA THR A 306 -32.38 11.78 -12.60
C THR A 306 -31.58 10.68 -13.29
N LEU A 307 -31.73 9.44 -12.81
CA LEU A 307 -31.11 8.26 -13.40
C LEU A 307 -31.88 7.82 -14.65
N LYS A 308 -31.21 7.83 -15.81
CA LYS A 308 -31.83 7.56 -17.13
C LYS A 308 -31.67 6.12 -17.62
N ASN A 309 -31.01 5.25 -16.86
CA ASN A 309 -30.91 3.83 -17.18
C ASN A 309 -32.30 3.21 -17.37
N LYS A 310 -32.45 2.32 -18.36
CA LYS A 310 -33.69 1.59 -18.64
C LYS A 310 -33.58 0.14 -18.20
N LYS A 311 -34.71 -0.49 -17.88
CA LYS A 311 -34.77 -1.89 -17.51
C LYS A 311 -34.45 -2.70 -18.78
N LYS A 312 -33.30 -3.39 -18.77
CA LYS A 312 -32.90 -4.30 -19.86
C LYS A 312 -33.73 -5.58 -19.80
#